data_AF-A0A1L8ZBZ8-F1
#
_entry.id   AF-A0A1L8ZBZ8-F1
#
_cell.length_a   1.000
_cell.length_b   1.000
_cell.length_c   1.000
_cell.angle_alpha   90.00
_cell.angle_beta   90.00
_cell.angle_gamma   90.00
#
_symmetry.space_group_name_H-M   'P 1'
#
loop_
_entity.id
_entity.type
_entity.pdbx_description
1 polymer ?
#
loop_
_entity_poly.entity_id
_entity_poly.type
_entity_poly.pdbx_seq_one_letter_code
_entity_poly.pdbx_strand_id
1 'polypeptide(L)'
;FVSDAGTPGLSDPGSLLVAAAFREGYKVCPIPGVSSFNTIVSVNPFRDKSVFFEGFLPNKGLKRFKRIAELYKRGDAFVLLESGHRILKLLVEISSVSLDAKVLVGREMTKVYEEYQIGKPLELKKYFESSKDKVKGEFTILISRSRS
;
A
#
# COMPACT_ATOMS: atom_id res chain seq x y z
N PHE A 1 -12.27 -16.68 11.39
CA PHE A 1 -10.84 -16.39 11.18
C PHE A 1 -10.62 -14.92 11.42
N VAL A 2 -9.57 -14.57 12.13
CA VAL A 2 -9.15 -13.19 12.35
C VAL A 2 -7.69 -13.09 11.91
N SER A 3 -7.34 -12.00 11.27
CA SER A 3 -5.95 -11.61 11.03
C SER A 3 -5.45 -10.79 12.22
N ASP A 4 -4.13 -10.54 12.28
CA ASP A 4 -3.56 -9.66 13.30
C ASP A 4 -4.09 -8.22 13.19
N ALA A 5 -4.45 -7.77 11.98
CA ALA A 5 -5.04 -6.47 11.71
C ALA A 5 -5.88 -6.44 10.41
N GLY A 6 -6.80 -5.48 10.34
CA GLY A 6 -7.52 -5.13 9.10
C GLY A 6 -8.65 -6.09 8.73
N THR A 7 -8.90 -6.19 7.42
CA THR A 7 -9.90 -7.09 6.84
C THR A 7 -9.24 -8.43 6.49
N PRO A 8 -9.65 -9.54 7.13
CA PRO A 8 -9.02 -10.84 6.88
C PRO A 8 -9.16 -11.31 5.43
N GLY A 9 -8.12 -11.95 4.90
CA GLY A 9 -8.07 -12.51 3.55
C GLY A 9 -7.55 -11.58 2.47
N LEU A 10 -7.20 -10.32 2.78
CA LEU A 10 -6.63 -9.36 1.80
C LEU A 10 -5.11 -9.49 1.63
N SER A 11 -4.36 -9.64 2.72
CA SER A 11 -2.88 -9.74 2.70
C SER A 11 -2.35 -10.76 3.70
N ASP A 12 -3.21 -11.70 4.07
CA ASP A 12 -2.99 -12.78 5.03
C ASP A 12 -3.52 -14.09 4.41
N PRO A 13 -3.26 -15.26 5.02
CA PRO A 13 -3.62 -16.54 4.41
C PRO A 13 -5.11 -16.90 4.49
N GLY A 14 -5.98 -16.00 4.99
CA GLY A 14 -7.40 -16.27 5.21
C GLY A 14 -8.17 -16.72 3.96
N SER A 15 -7.72 -16.30 2.77
CA SER A 15 -8.31 -16.73 1.49
C SER A 15 -8.20 -18.25 1.26
N LEU A 16 -7.14 -18.90 1.77
CA LEU A 16 -6.98 -20.35 1.69
C LEU A 16 -8.05 -21.08 2.51
N LEU A 17 -8.37 -20.56 3.69
CA LEU A 17 -9.44 -21.10 4.54
C LEU A 17 -10.82 -20.89 3.90
N VAL A 18 -11.07 -19.70 3.34
CA VAL A 18 -12.31 -19.40 2.62
C VAL A 18 -12.51 -20.36 1.45
N ALA A 19 -11.46 -20.60 0.66
CA ALA A 19 -11.50 -21.53 -0.46
C ALA A 19 -11.80 -22.97 -0.02
N ALA A 20 -11.21 -23.43 1.08
CA ALA A 20 -11.49 -24.74 1.66
C ALA A 20 -12.94 -24.84 2.17
N ALA A 21 -13.43 -23.81 2.87
CA ALA A 21 -14.79 -23.77 3.40
C ALA A 21 -15.85 -23.87 2.29
N PHE A 22 -15.68 -23.11 1.20
CA PHE A 22 -16.59 -23.19 0.05
C PHE A 22 -16.58 -24.56 -0.63
N ARG A 23 -15.39 -25.18 -0.75
CA ARG A 23 -15.27 -26.52 -1.35
C ARG A 23 -16.08 -27.57 -0.60
N GLU A 24 -16.11 -27.47 0.72
CA GLU A 24 -16.85 -28.38 1.60
C GLU A 24 -18.32 -27.97 1.82
N GLY A 25 -18.81 -26.96 1.09
CA GLY A 25 -20.20 -26.51 1.19
C GLY A 25 -20.54 -25.72 2.45
N TYR A 26 -19.54 -25.26 3.21
CA TYR A 26 -19.78 -24.40 4.37
C TYR A 26 -20.17 -22.98 3.97
N LYS A 27 -21.07 -22.39 4.75
CA LYS A 27 -21.44 -20.98 4.62
C LYS A 27 -20.28 -20.09 5.10
N VAL A 28 -19.81 -19.21 4.23
CA VAL A 28 -18.86 -18.13 4.57
C VAL A 28 -19.65 -16.82 4.71
N CYS A 29 -19.52 -16.13 5.85
CA CYS A 29 -20.22 -14.89 6.15
C CYS A 29 -19.20 -13.76 6.40
N PRO A 30 -18.96 -12.85 5.44
CA PRO A 30 -18.03 -11.74 5.63
C PRO A 30 -18.63 -10.68 6.56
N ILE A 31 -17.80 -10.10 7.43
CA ILE A 31 -18.17 -8.99 8.32
C ILE A 31 -17.49 -7.72 7.81
N PRO A 32 -18.23 -6.63 7.57
CA PRO A 32 -17.63 -5.35 7.18
C PRO A 32 -16.72 -4.82 8.29
N GLY A 33 -15.63 -4.15 7.94
CA GLY A 33 -14.67 -3.68 8.93
C GLY A 33 -13.57 -2.78 8.36
N VAL A 34 -12.57 -2.54 9.21
CA VAL A 34 -11.45 -1.64 8.92
C VAL A 34 -10.50 -2.23 7.87
N SER A 35 -9.97 -1.37 7.00
CA SER A 35 -9.04 -1.74 5.94
C SER A 35 -8.10 -0.58 5.65
N SER A 36 -6.79 -0.80 5.75
CA SER A 36 -5.77 0.22 5.42
C SER A 36 -5.91 0.72 3.98
N PHE A 37 -6.32 -0.14 3.05
CA PHE A 37 -6.63 0.22 1.68
C PHE A 37 -7.78 1.23 1.59
N ASN A 38 -8.93 0.94 2.22
CA ASN A 38 -10.06 1.87 2.20
C ASN A 38 -9.73 3.17 2.93
N THR A 39 -9.00 3.08 4.05
CA THR A 39 -8.58 4.27 4.82
C THR A 39 -7.70 5.19 3.98
N ILE A 40 -6.64 4.69 3.31
CA ILE A 40 -5.78 5.56 2.49
C ILE A 40 -6.52 6.14 1.28
N VAL A 41 -7.43 5.38 0.68
CA VAL A 41 -8.25 5.84 -0.44
C VAL A 41 -9.21 6.95 -0.01
N SER A 42 -9.76 6.88 1.21
CA SER A 42 -10.70 7.87 1.73
C SER A 42 -10.07 9.27 1.88
N VAL A 43 -8.74 9.34 2.01
CA VAL A 43 -7.98 10.60 2.13
C VAL A 43 -7.17 10.91 0.86
N ASN A 44 -7.41 10.20 -0.25
CA ASN A 44 -6.70 10.40 -1.52
C ASN A 44 -7.10 11.72 -2.20
N PRO A 45 -6.19 12.70 -2.37
CA PRO A 45 -6.52 13.97 -3.01
C PRO A 45 -6.48 13.92 -4.54
N PHE A 46 -5.97 12.84 -5.15
CA PHE A 46 -5.62 12.81 -6.58
C PHE A 46 -6.81 12.51 -7.51
N ARG A 47 -8.02 12.30 -6.97
CA ARG A 47 -9.26 12.03 -7.72
C ARG A 47 -9.14 10.85 -8.70
N ASP A 48 -8.37 9.82 -8.32
CA ASP A 48 -8.21 8.62 -9.14
C ASP A 48 -9.54 7.88 -9.27
N LYS A 49 -9.93 7.52 -10.51
CA LYS A 49 -11.19 6.79 -10.78
C LYS A 49 -11.15 5.34 -10.32
N SER A 50 -9.97 4.73 -10.43
CA SER A 50 -9.73 3.33 -10.12
C SER A 50 -8.47 3.24 -9.27
N VAL A 51 -8.55 2.49 -8.18
CA VAL A 51 -7.42 2.21 -7.30
C VAL A 51 -7.27 0.71 -7.15
N PHE A 52 -6.11 0.20 -7.50
CA PHE A 52 -5.80 -1.21 -7.41
C PHE A 52 -5.06 -1.52 -6.12
N PHE A 53 -5.53 -2.50 -5.37
CA PHE A 53 -4.82 -2.99 -4.20
C PHE A 53 -3.79 -4.05 -4.60
N GLU A 54 -2.51 -3.75 -4.46
CA GLU A 54 -1.42 -4.72 -4.68
C GLU A 54 -0.98 -5.38 -3.37
N GLY A 55 -1.05 -4.67 -2.25
CA GLY A 55 -0.54 -5.15 -0.97
C GLY A 55 0.99 -5.11 -0.93
N PHE A 56 1.62 -6.20 -0.50
CA PHE A 56 3.07 -6.26 -0.32
C PHE A 56 3.82 -6.64 -1.60
N LEU A 57 4.83 -5.86 -1.96
CA LEU A 57 5.73 -6.19 -3.07
C LEU A 57 6.73 -7.29 -2.70
N PRO A 58 7.27 -8.02 -3.71
CA PRO A 58 8.35 -8.97 -3.51
C PRO A 58 9.56 -8.39 -2.77
N ASN A 59 10.22 -9.20 -1.93
CA ASN A 59 11.38 -8.75 -1.14
C ASN A 59 12.63 -8.40 -1.99
N LYS A 60 12.78 -8.99 -3.18
CA LYS A 60 14.03 -8.92 -3.97
C LYS A 60 13.97 -7.89 -5.11
N GLY A 61 15.04 -7.12 -5.24
CA GLY A 61 15.15 -5.88 -6.03
C GLY A 61 14.56 -5.91 -7.44
N LEU A 62 15.08 -6.76 -8.35
CA LEU A 62 14.64 -6.72 -9.75
C LEU A 62 13.15 -7.09 -9.93
N LYS A 63 12.65 -8.09 -9.18
CA LYS A 63 11.24 -8.49 -9.26
C LYS A 63 10.32 -7.38 -8.75
N ARG A 64 10.72 -6.75 -7.64
CA ARG A 64 10.01 -5.61 -7.05
C ARG A 64 9.95 -4.42 -8.01
N PHE A 65 11.09 -4.03 -8.58
CA PHE A 65 11.16 -2.95 -9.56
C PHE A 65 10.28 -3.23 -10.79
N LYS A 66 10.38 -4.43 -11.39
CA LYS A 66 9.54 -4.84 -12.52
C LYS A 66 8.06 -4.72 -12.18
N ARG A 67 7.66 -5.17 -10.98
CA ARG A 67 6.27 -5.08 -10.55
C ARG A 67 5.79 -3.64 -10.40
N ILE A 68 6.58 -2.75 -9.83
CA ILE A 68 6.25 -1.31 -9.75
C ILE A 68 6.08 -0.72 -11.16
N ALA A 69 6.99 -1.05 -12.08
CA ALA A 69 6.92 -0.58 -13.46
C ALA A 69 5.66 -1.10 -14.20
N GLU A 70 5.30 -2.37 -14.00
CA GLU A 70 4.06 -2.96 -14.54
C GLU A 70 2.82 -2.26 -14.01
N LEU A 71 2.73 -2.04 -12.70
CA LEU A 71 1.61 -1.36 -12.05
C LEU A 71 1.45 0.07 -12.58
N TYR A 72 2.58 0.79 -12.70
CA TYR A 72 2.59 2.14 -13.24
C TYR A 72 2.15 2.18 -14.72
N LYS A 73 2.62 1.21 -15.52
CA LYS A 73 2.26 1.08 -16.94
C LYS A 73 0.77 0.76 -17.15
N ARG A 74 0.11 0.04 -16.24
CA ARG A 74 -1.33 -0.27 -16.31
C ARG A 74 -2.19 1.01 -16.37
N GLY A 75 -1.70 2.09 -15.75
CA GLY A 75 -2.32 3.41 -15.88
C GLY A 75 -3.44 3.71 -14.89
N ASP A 76 -3.59 2.90 -13.84
CA ASP A 76 -4.46 3.16 -12.69
C ASP A 76 -3.63 3.50 -11.46
N ALA A 77 -4.24 4.17 -10.49
CA ALA A 77 -3.61 4.29 -9.18
C ALA A 77 -3.51 2.92 -8.50
N PHE A 78 -2.54 2.78 -7.60
CA PHE A 78 -2.38 1.54 -6.85
C PHE A 78 -1.90 1.79 -5.43
N VAL A 79 -2.27 0.89 -4.53
CA VAL A 79 -1.90 0.91 -3.12
C VAL A 79 -0.97 -0.24 -2.78
N LEU A 80 0.13 0.10 -2.12
CA LEU A 80 1.11 -0.80 -1.57
C LEU A 80 1.06 -0.76 -0.03
N LEU A 81 1.38 -1.89 0.58
CA LEU A 81 1.69 -1.99 2.00
C LEU A 81 3.20 -2.14 2.16
N GLU A 82 3.77 -1.46 3.15
CA GLU A 82 5.22 -1.48 3.37
C GLU A 82 5.61 -1.34 4.83
N SER A 83 6.74 -1.94 5.20
CA SER A 83 7.36 -1.77 6.50
C SER A 83 8.33 -0.59 6.51
N GLY A 84 8.51 0.00 7.68
CA GLY A 84 9.45 1.09 7.89
C GLY A 84 10.89 0.83 7.42
N HIS A 85 11.37 -0.41 7.48
CA HIS A 85 12.70 -0.78 7.00
C HIS A 85 12.86 -0.69 5.47
N ARG A 86 11.75 -0.66 4.72
CA ARG A 86 11.75 -0.72 3.25
C ARG A 86 11.20 0.56 2.60
N ILE A 87 10.62 1.50 3.35
CA ILE A 87 9.98 2.70 2.78
C ILE A 87 10.95 3.58 1.98
N LEU A 88 12.15 3.85 2.51
CA LEU A 88 13.12 4.71 1.81
C LEU A 88 13.56 4.08 0.47
N LYS A 89 13.74 2.76 0.46
CA LYS A 89 14.08 2.01 -0.74
C LYS A 89 12.91 2.01 -1.74
N LEU A 90 11.69 1.81 -1.26
CA LEU A 90 10.48 1.89 -2.09
C LEU A 90 10.40 3.22 -2.83
N LEU A 91 10.63 4.33 -2.14
CA LEU A 91 10.54 5.66 -2.72
C LEU A 91 11.59 5.91 -3.80
N VAL A 92 12.80 5.36 -3.64
CA VAL A 92 13.82 5.37 -4.70
C VAL A 92 13.34 4.56 -5.90
N GLU A 93 12.82 3.35 -5.70
CA GLU A 93 12.38 2.49 -6.80
C GLU A 93 11.17 3.08 -7.55
N ILE A 94 10.24 3.74 -6.86
CA ILE A 94 9.15 4.49 -7.49
C ILE A 94 9.71 5.63 -8.33
N SER A 95 10.69 6.38 -7.82
CA SER A 95 11.33 7.47 -8.57
C SER A 95 12.02 7.00 -9.86
N SER A 96 12.57 5.77 -9.85
CA SER A 96 13.19 5.16 -11.03
C SER A 96 12.18 4.80 -12.12
N VAL A 97 10.90 4.62 -11.77
CA VAL A 97 9.81 4.43 -12.74
C VAL A 97 9.25 5.77 -13.22
N SER A 98 9.05 6.72 -12.30
CA SER A 98 8.67 8.09 -12.64
C SER A 98 9.07 9.08 -11.55
N LEU A 99 9.85 10.10 -11.94
CA LEU A 99 10.25 11.20 -11.06
C LEU A 99 9.06 12.07 -10.62
N ASP A 100 8.02 12.15 -11.45
CA ASP A 100 6.83 12.98 -11.24
C ASP A 100 5.64 12.18 -10.69
N ALA A 101 5.85 10.93 -10.25
CA ALA A 101 4.82 10.14 -9.60
C ALA A 101 4.25 10.92 -8.39
N LYS A 102 2.93 11.04 -8.33
CA LYS A 102 2.24 11.62 -7.18
C LYS A 102 1.99 10.53 -6.16
N VAL A 103 2.57 10.68 -4.98
CA VAL A 103 2.52 9.66 -3.93
C VAL A 103 1.86 10.24 -2.68
N LEU A 104 0.96 9.47 -2.09
CA LEU A 104 0.39 9.67 -0.76
C LEU A 104 0.86 8.54 0.14
N VAL A 105 1.48 8.88 1.27
CA VAL A 105 1.96 7.94 2.28
C VAL A 105 1.16 8.15 3.55
N GLY A 106 0.40 7.14 3.97
CA GLY A 106 -0.17 7.06 5.31
C GLY A 106 0.71 6.19 6.19
N ARG A 107 1.18 6.73 7.31
CA ARG A 107 2.03 6.03 8.27
C ARG A 107 1.28 5.90 9.58
N GLU A 108 1.34 4.72 10.20
CA GLU A 108 0.77 4.45 11.52
C GLU A 108 -0.70 4.90 11.64
N MET A 109 -1.49 4.70 10.58
CA MET A 109 -2.89 5.11 10.53
C MET A 109 -3.66 4.56 11.74
N THR A 110 -4.49 5.40 12.33
CA THR A 110 -5.29 5.23 13.56
C THR A 110 -4.50 5.15 14.87
N LYS A 111 -3.17 5.32 14.84
CA LYS A 111 -2.29 5.24 16.02
C LYS A 111 -1.77 6.62 16.43
N VAL A 112 -1.07 6.70 17.57
CA VAL A 112 -0.52 7.95 18.14
C VAL A 112 0.41 8.71 17.19
N TYR A 113 1.12 8.00 16.32
CA TYR A 113 2.06 8.58 15.35
C TYR A 113 1.49 8.65 13.93
N GLU A 114 0.16 8.70 13.79
CA GLU A 114 -0.51 8.85 12.49
C GLU A 114 0.02 10.07 11.75
N GLU A 115 0.45 9.88 10.50
CA GLU A 115 0.76 10.97 9.59
C GLU A 115 0.42 10.63 8.13
N TYR A 116 0.02 11.65 7.38
CA TYR A 116 -0.21 11.58 5.94
C TYR A 116 0.71 12.57 5.23
N GLN A 117 1.48 12.08 4.26
CA GLN A 117 2.43 12.88 3.50
C GLN A 117 2.21 12.73 2.00
N ILE A 118 2.23 13.85 1.29
CA ILE A 118 2.01 13.91 -0.15
C ILE A 118 3.22 14.56 -0.80
N GLY A 119 3.70 13.99 -1.91
CA GLY A 119 4.79 14.60 -2.67
C GLY A 119 5.33 13.71 -3.77
N LYS A 120 6.42 14.16 -4.38
CA LYS A 120 7.21 13.31 -5.29
C LYS A 120 8.00 12.28 -4.49
N PRO A 121 8.39 11.14 -5.08
CA PRO A 121 8.99 10.05 -4.31
C PRO A 121 10.29 10.47 -3.59
N LEU A 122 11.13 11.28 -4.25
CA LEU A 122 12.40 11.74 -3.66
C LEU A 122 12.22 12.85 -2.61
N GLU A 123 11.15 13.65 -2.68
CA GLU A 123 10.80 14.62 -1.64
C GLU A 123 10.36 13.89 -0.38
N LEU A 124 9.47 12.91 -0.54
CA LEU A 124 9.02 12.04 0.56
C LEU A 124 10.19 11.25 1.15
N LYS A 125 11.13 10.77 0.32
CA LYS A 125 12.32 10.08 0.82
C LYS A 125 13.10 10.99 1.76
N LYS A 126 13.38 12.23 1.35
CA LYS A 126 14.09 13.21 2.18
C LYS A 126 13.35 13.50 3.47
N TYR A 127 12.02 13.63 3.41
CA TYR A 127 11.18 13.82 4.59
C TYR A 127 11.30 12.66 5.59
N PHE A 128 11.14 11.41 5.14
CA PHE A 128 11.20 10.25 6.03
C PHE A 128 12.63 9.97 6.52
N GLU A 129 13.65 10.28 5.72
CA GLU A 129 15.07 10.13 6.10
C GLU A 129 15.52 11.17 7.14
N SER A 130 14.78 12.26 7.33
CA SER A 130 15.16 13.35 8.23
C SER A 130 15.17 12.95 9.72
N SER A 131 14.53 11.83 10.08
CA SER A 131 14.55 11.29 11.44
C SER A 131 14.35 9.78 11.44
N LYS A 132 15.08 9.07 12.30
CA LYS A 132 14.91 7.62 12.49
C LYS A 132 13.51 7.25 12.97
N ASP A 133 12.83 8.15 13.69
CA ASP A 133 11.47 7.88 14.13
C ASP A 133 10.48 7.92 12.99
N LYS A 134 10.76 8.66 11.91
CA LYS A 134 9.88 8.76 10.74
C LYS A 134 9.82 7.50 9.88
N VAL A 135 10.79 6.59 10.02
CA VAL A 135 10.84 5.30 9.31
C VAL A 135 10.37 4.13 10.17
N LYS A 136 9.74 4.36 11.32
CA LYS A 136 9.19 3.29 12.19
C LYS A 136 7.71 3.05 11.89
N GLY A 137 7.30 1.80 12.05
CA GLY A 137 5.90 1.38 11.97
C GLY A 137 5.48 0.89 10.58
N GLU A 138 4.18 0.99 10.34
CA GLU A 138 3.50 0.48 9.16
C GLU A 138 3.16 1.62 8.19
N PHE A 139 3.30 1.33 6.89
CA PHE A 139 3.06 2.29 5.83
C PHE A 139 2.06 1.75 4.83
N THR A 140 1.13 2.61 4.41
CA THR A 140 0.25 2.39 3.27
C THR A 140 0.54 3.49 2.25
N ILE A 141 0.92 3.10 1.03
CA ILE A 141 1.40 4.02 0.00
C ILE A 141 0.44 3.95 -1.17
N LEU A 142 -0.21 5.05 -1.50
CA LEU A 142 -0.99 5.23 -2.71
C LEU A 142 -0.13 5.96 -3.75
N ILE A 143 -0.01 5.37 -4.93
CA ILE A 143 0.67 5.98 -6.08
C ILE A 143 -0.41 6.31 -7.09
N SER A 144 -0.62 7.60 -7.34
CA SER A 144 -1.57 8.08 -8.35
C SER A 144 -0.93 8.11 -9.72
N ARG A 145 -1.75 7.83 -10.71
CA ARG A 145 -1.46 8.05 -12.12
C ARG A 145 -2.30 9.23 -12.60
N SER A 146 -1.97 10.44 -12.16
CA SER A 146 -2.57 11.66 -12.70
C SER A 146 -2.40 11.64 -14.23
N ARG A 147 -3.50 11.52 -14.97
CA ARG A 147 -3.54 11.97 -16.36
C ARG A 147 -3.52 13.49 -16.28
N SER A 148 -2.40 14.10 -16.67
CA SER A 148 -2.45 15.44 -17.25
C SER A 148 -3.40 15.41 -18.44
#